data_AF-D1AM78-F1
#
_entry.id   AF-D1AM78-F1
#
_cell.length_a   1.000
_cell.length_b   1.000
_cell.length_c   1.000
_cell.angle_alpha   90.00
_cell.angle_beta   90.00
_cell.angle_gamma   90.00
#
_symmetry.space_group_name_H-M   'P 1'
#
loop_
_entity.id
_entity.type
_entity.pdbx_description
1 polymer ?
#
loop_
_entity_poly.entity_id
_entity_poly.type
_entity_poly.pdbx_seq_one_letter_code
_entity_poly.pdbx_strand_id
1 'polypeptide(L)'
;MISPVRRSWGNYNAFLKDIGEKTLNERTKEKYINQVKKFVDDNGRKPLSAEFSKNMLTIVRIFGYWNNLLLEAGIKEIRIVNRSNMTDDELLEYYINLCNKENRLITSKELDKNPVYLNSHIFGSKFGSFGEFLKVTINDERLKIKDKKCKIRTEKYTQEELAYHIKQYLESETIITIRTFKQYLKVNKLASINTYKNRFRTRSFKELIKV
;
A
#
# COMPACT_ATOMS: atom_id res chain seq x y z
N MET A 1 24.23 -10.98 52.20
CA MET A 1 24.19 -12.46 52.08
C MET A 1 23.92 -12.80 50.62
N ILE A 2 24.83 -13.49 49.91
CA ILE A 2 24.60 -13.88 48.51
C ILE A 2 23.63 -15.07 48.49
N SER A 3 22.52 -14.92 47.77
CA SER A 3 21.51 -15.99 47.58
C SER A 3 22.18 -17.31 47.16
N PRO A 4 21.79 -18.46 47.74
CA PRO A 4 22.33 -19.78 47.37
C PRO A 4 22.34 -20.03 45.86
N VAL A 5 21.30 -19.58 45.16
CA VAL A 5 21.18 -19.71 43.70
C VAL A 5 22.30 -18.96 42.96
N ARG A 6 22.66 -17.76 43.43
CA ARG A 6 23.72 -16.95 42.81
C ARG A 6 25.11 -17.53 43.07
N ARG A 7 25.32 -18.24 44.18
CA ARG A 7 26.59 -18.92 44.48
C ARG A 7 26.82 -20.15 43.59
N SER A 8 25.78 -20.95 43.37
CA SER A 8 25.91 -22.23 42.67
C SER A 8 25.72 -22.12 41.14
N TRP A 9 24.84 -21.24 40.64
CA TRP A 9 24.53 -21.13 39.20
C TRP A 9 24.85 -19.75 38.61
N GLY A 10 25.35 -18.81 39.42
CA GLY A 10 25.66 -17.43 39.00
C GLY A 10 24.42 -16.55 38.78
N ASN A 11 23.36 -17.05 38.16
CA ASN A 11 22.09 -16.34 37.99
C ASN A 11 20.88 -17.28 38.03
N TYR A 12 19.69 -16.71 38.26
CA TYR A 12 18.45 -17.48 38.44
C TYR A 12 18.00 -18.20 37.16
N ASN A 13 18.26 -17.65 35.97
CA ASN A 13 17.91 -18.32 34.72
C ASN A 13 18.80 -19.55 34.45
N ALA A 14 20.06 -19.52 34.87
CA ALA A 14 20.97 -20.67 34.78
C ALA A 14 20.50 -21.81 35.68
N PHE A 15 20.04 -21.48 36.89
CA PHE A 15 19.39 -22.45 37.78
C PHE A 15 18.13 -23.06 37.17
N LEU A 16 17.24 -22.24 36.58
CA LEU A 16 16.03 -22.74 35.93
C LEU A 16 16.36 -23.71 34.79
N LYS A 17 17.35 -23.40 33.95
CA LYS A 17 17.79 -24.30 32.88
C LYS A 17 18.31 -25.64 33.41
N ASP A 18 19.08 -25.61 34.49
CA ASP A 18 19.69 -26.81 35.08
C ASP A 18 18.64 -27.79 35.62
N ILE A 19 17.56 -27.28 36.21
CA ILE A 19 16.44 -28.10 36.68
C ILE A 19 15.43 -28.46 35.58
N GLY A 20 15.74 -28.15 34.31
CA GLY A 20 14.85 -28.41 33.17
C GLY A 20 13.61 -27.50 33.11
N GLU A 21 13.59 -26.41 33.87
CA GLU A 21 12.52 -25.43 33.92
C GLU A 21 12.72 -24.30 32.90
N LYS A 22 11.60 -23.72 32.45
CA LYS A 22 11.64 -22.55 31.57
C LYS A 22 12.18 -21.33 32.31
N THR A 23 13.12 -20.64 31.67
CA THR A 23 13.65 -19.36 32.13
C THR A 23 12.57 -18.28 32.19
N LEU A 24 12.82 -17.22 32.96
CA LEU A 24 11.91 -16.07 33.02
C LEU A 24 11.68 -15.45 31.64
N ASN A 25 12.72 -15.42 30.80
CA ASN A 25 12.62 -14.90 29.43
C ASN A 25 11.71 -15.78 28.57
N GLU A 26 11.85 -17.11 28.63
CA GLU A 26 11.00 -18.05 27.88
C GLU A 26 9.53 -17.95 28.31
N ARG A 27 9.27 -17.91 29.62
CA ARG A 27 7.90 -17.70 30.15
C ARG A 27 7.29 -16.38 29.68
N THR A 28 8.11 -15.31 29.63
CA THR A 28 7.66 -13.99 29.16
C THR A 28 7.43 -13.99 27.64
N LYS A 29 8.24 -14.75 26.89
CA LYS A 29 8.10 -14.93 25.44
C LYS A 29 6.77 -15.59 25.11
N GLU A 30 6.46 -16.70 25.76
CA GLU A 30 5.18 -17.43 25.61
C GLU A 30 3.98 -16.56 25.97
N LYS A 31 4.09 -15.77 27.04
CA LYS A 31 3.03 -14.83 27.45
C LYS A 31 2.66 -13.88 26.31
N TYR A 32 3.65 -13.26 25.65
CA TYR A 32 3.38 -12.32 24.57
C TYR A 32 2.84 -13.01 23.31
N ILE A 33 3.39 -14.17 22.95
CA ILE A 33 2.87 -14.98 21.84
C ILE A 33 1.39 -15.32 22.06
N ASN A 34 1.03 -15.77 23.26
CA ASN A 34 -0.34 -16.13 23.60
C ASN A 34 -1.28 -14.91 23.62
N GLN A 35 -0.81 -13.74 24.08
CA GLN A 35 -1.62 -12.51 24.03
C GLN A 35 -1.94 -12.11 22.59
N VAL A 36 -0.97 -12.22 21.69
CA VAL A 36 -1.15 -11.88 20.28
C VAL A 36 -2.08 -12.89 19.60
N LYS A 37 -1.93 -14.20 19.86
CA LYS A 37 -2.85 -15.22 19.34
C LYS A 37 -4.28 -15.01 19.83
N LYS A 38 -4.46 -14.79 21.14
CA LYS A 38 -5.77 -14.50 21.73
C LYS A 38 -6.40 -13.25 21.10
N PHE A 39 -5.61 -12.20 20.87
CA PHE A 39 -6.12 -11.02 20.18
C PHE A 39 -6.67 -11.34 18.80
N VAL A 40 -5.96 -12.18 18.04
CA VAL A 40 -6.41 -12.63 16.71
C VAL A 40 -7.69 -13.43 16.81
N ASP A 41 -7.78 -14.35 17.77
CA ASP A 41 -8.98 -15.17 18.00
C ASP A 41 -10.19 -14.30 18.38
N ASP A 42 -10.00 -13.33 19.27
CA ASP A 42 -11.06 -12.45 19.78
C ASP A 42 -11.54 -11.43 18.73
N ASN A 43 -10.66 -10.96 17.84
CA ASN A 43 -10.95 -9.83 16.94
C ASN A 43 -10.97 -10.21 15.45
N GLY A 44 -10.62 -11.45 15.09
CA GLY A 44 -10.50 -11.90 13.70
C GLY A 44 -9.46 -11.14 12.87
N ARG A 45 -8.54 -10.39 13.51
CA ARG A 45 -7.50 -9.60 12.85
C ARG A 45 -6.19 -9.57 13.63
N LYS A 46 -5.09 -9.27 12.94
CA LYS A 46 -3.79 -9.06 13.60
C LYS A 46 -3.80 -7.82 14.51
N PRO A 47 -3.07 -7.85 15.62
CA PRO A 47 -2.86 -6.65 16.43
C PRO A 47 -1.89 -5.68 15.76
N LEU A 48 -2.11 -4.39 16.00
CA LEU A 48 -1.19 -3.30 15.72
C LEU A 48 -0.22 -3.13 16.90
N SER A 49 1.00 -2.67 16.64
CA SER A 49 1.99 -2.41 17.70
C SER A 49 1.48 -1.41 18.75
N ALA A 50 0.64 -0.45 18.34
CA ALA A 50 0.03 0.53 19.23
C ALA A 50 -0.87 -0.09 20.31
N GLU A 51 -1.51 -1.23 20.00
CA GLU A 51 -2.37 -1.98 20.93
C GLU A 51 -1.56 -2.64 22.06
N PHE A 52 -0.24 -2.76 21.86
CA PHE A 52 0.74 -3.30 22.81
C PHE A 52 1.76 -2.26 23.27
N SER A 53 1.48 -0.97 23.06
CA SER A 53 2.39 0.16 23.32
C SER A 53 2.98 0.15 24.73
N LYS A 54 2.18 -0.17 25.75
CA LYS A 54 2.61 -0.27 27.17
C LYS A 54 3.74 -1.29 27.40
N ASN A 55 3.80 -2.33 26.57
CA ASN A 55 4.76 -3.42 26.70
C ASN A 55 5.86 -3.38 25.61
N MET A 56 5.85 -2.36 24.75
CA MET A 56 6.65 -2.33 23.53
C MET A 56 8.16 -2.44 23.81
N LEU A 57 8.67 -1.75 24.83
CA LEU A 57 10.08 -1.83 25.23
C LEU A 57 10.49 -3.26 25.63
N THR A 58 9.60 -3.97 26.32
CA THR A 58 9.87 -5.35 26.74
C THR A 58 9.79 -6.31 25.56
N ILE A 59 8.83 -6.10 24.66
CA ILE A 59 8.68 -6.88 23.43
C ILE A 59 9.90 -6.70 22.54
N VAL A 60 10.36 -5.47 22.31
CA VAL A 60 11.58 -5.17 21.55
C VAL A 60 12.80 -5.82 22.19
N ARG A 61 12.93 -5.78 23.53
CA ARG A 61 14.06 -6.43 24.21
C ARG A 61 14.07 -7.96 24.06
N ILE A 62 12.90 -8.61 24.05
CA ILE A 62 12.80 -10.08 24.02
C ILE A 62 12.84 -10.63 22.59
N PHE A 63 12.15 -9.96 21.66
CA PHE A 63 11.96 -10.44 20.29
C PHE A 63 12.78 -9.65 19.26
N GLY A 64 13.46 -8.57 19.67
CA GLY A 64 14.14 -7.62 18.77
C GLY A 64 13.17 -6.60 18.18
N TYR A 65 12.11 -7.07 17.51
CA TYR A 65 11.09 -6.21 16.88
C TYR A 65 9.69 -6.79 17.05
N TRP A 66 8.66 -5.94 16.93
CA TRP A 66 7.24 -6.35 16.97
C TRP A 66 6.91 -7.42 15.93
N ASN A 67 7.47 -7.33 14.72
CA ASN A 67 7.22 -8.30 13.67
C ASN A 67 7.75 -9.69 14.02
N ASN A 68 8.87 -9.77 14.75
CA ASN A 68 9.42 -11.05 15.18
C ASN A 68 8.49 -11.76 16.17
N LEU A 69 7.81 -11.00 17.04
CA LEU A 69 6.76 -11.56 17.90
C LEU A 69 5.59 -12.13 17.05
N LEU A 70 5.14 -11.42 16.02
CA LEU A 70 4.08 -11.90 15.12
C LEU A 70 4.49 -13.17 14.37
N LEU A 71 5.71 -13.18 13.83
CA LEU A 71 6.33 -14.32 13.16
C LEU A 71 6.36 -15.55 14.08
N GLU A 72 6.89 -15.38 15.29
CA GLU A 72 6.97 -16.44 16.28
C GLU A 72 5.59 -16.90 16.78
N ALA A 73 4.59 -16.02 16.76
CA ALA A 73 3.21 -16.39 17.03
C ALA A 73 2.55 -17.19 15.88
N GLY A 74 3.27 -17.48 14.79
CA GLY A 74 2.74 -18.17 13.62
C GLY A 74 1.74 -17.32 12.84
N ILE A 75 1.67 -16.02 13.13
CA ILE A 75 0.83 -15.07 12.41
C ILE A 75 1.62 -14.71 11.18
N LYS A 76 1.34 -15.45 10.09
CA LYS A 76 1.98 -15.25 8.79
C LYS A 76 1.99 -13.76 8.49
N GLU A 77 3.20 -13.27 8.26
CA GLU A 77 3.45 -11.98 7.67
C GLU A 77 2.51 -11.80 6.47
N ILE A 78 1.49 -10.94 6.63
CA ILE A 78 1.37 -9.93 5.59
C ILE A 78 2.68 -9.19 5.76
N ARG A 79 3.66 -9.53 4.91
CA ARG A 79 4.96 -8.87 4.82
C ARG A 79 4.70 -7.41 5.15
N ILE A 80 5.58 -6.78 5.95
CA ILE A 80 5.77 -5.36 5.70
C ILE A 80 6.31 -5.34 4.28
N VAL A 81 5.40 -5.38 3.31
CA VAL A 81 5.70 -5.19 1.92
C VAL A 81 6.36 -3.84 1.99
N ASN A 82 7.64 -3.81 1.64
CA ASN A 82 8.32 -2.55 1.44
C ASN A 82 7.42 -1.85 0.42
N ARG A 83 6.57 -0.92 0.90
CA ARG A 83 5.33 -0.53 0.19
C ARG A 83 5.63 0.09 -1.18
N SER A 84 6.90 0.41 -1.39
CA SER A 84 7.57 0.92 -2.58
C SER A 84 7.98 -0.14 -3.62
N ASN A 85 8.10 -1.43 -3.28
CA ASN A 85 8.71 -2.46 -4.14
C ASN A 85 7.77 -3.60 -4.58
N MET A 86 6.45 -3.45 -4.40
CA MET A 86 5.51 -4.45 -4.94
C MET A 86 5.57 -4.49 -6.47
N THR A 87 5.48 -5.70 -7.01
CA THR A 87 5.27 -5.89 -8.45
C THR A 87 3.84 -5.52 -8.83
N ASP A 88 3.62 -5.32 -10.13
CA ASP A 88 2.30 -4.98 -10.66
C ASP A 88 1.27 -6.09 -10.35
N ASP A 89 1.69 -7.36 -10.46
CA ASP A 89 0.87 -8.53 -10.13
C ASP A 89 0.56 -8.64 -8.63
N GLU A 90 1.54 -8.39 -7.75
CA GLU A 90 1.32 -8.39 -6.30
C GLU A 90 0.32 -7.31 -5.87
N LEU A 91 0.37 -6.14 -6.51
CA LEU A 91 -0.60 -5.06 -6.25
C LEU A 91 -2.00 -5.44 -6.73
N LEU A 92 -2.09 -6.06 -7.90
CA LEU A 92 -3.36 -6.53 -8.46
C LEU A 92 -3.99 -7.60 -7.58
N GLU A 93 -3.21 -8.62 -7.20
CA GLU A 93 -3.64 -9.71 -6.33
C GLU A 93 -4.09 -9.19 -4.95
N TYR A 94 -3.31 -8.29 -4.34
CA TYR A 94 -3.67 -7.68 -3.07
C TYR A 94 -5.05 -7.01 -3.13
N TYR A 95 -5.28 -6.17 -4.14
CA TYR A 95 -6.53 -5.42 -4.26
C TYR A 95 -7.72 -6.32 -4.60
N ILE A 96 -7.51 -7.32 -5.45
CA ILE A 96 -8.54 -8.32 -5.80
C ILE A 96 -8.95 -9.11 -4.56
N ASN A 97 -7.98 -9.60 -3.77
CA ASN A 97 -8.25 -10.32 -2.53
C ASN A 97 -9.02 -9.45 -1.53
N LEU A 98 -8.67 -8.16 -1.44
CA LEU A 98 -9.40 -7.21 -0.60
C LEU A 98 -10.85 -7.03 -1.08
N CYS A 99 -11.08 -6.84 -2.38
CA CYS A 99 -12.43 -6.68 -2.92
C CYS A 99 -13.28 -7.94 -2.78
N ASN A 100 -12.69 -9.10 -3.00
CA ASN A 100 -13.36 -10.39 -2.83
C ASN A 100 -13.75 -10.62 -1.36
N LYS A 101 -12.87 -10.26 -0.41
CA LYS A 101 -13.15 -10.35 1.03
C LYS A 101 -14.32 -9.45 1.45
N GLU A 102 -14.35 -8.22 0.95
CA GLU A 102 -15.39 -7.24 1.27
C GLU A 102 -16.64 -7.39 0.37
N ASN A 103 -16.60 -8.32 -0.58
CA ASN A 103 -17.62 -8.59 -1.60
C ASN A 103 -18.08 -7.33 -2.37
N ARG A 104 -17.18 -6.37 -2.58
CA ARG A 104 -17.43 -5.10 -3.28
C ARG A 104 -16.12 -4.45 -3.70
N LEU A 105 -16.19 -3.48 -4.62
CA LEU A 105 -15.04 -2.62 -4.92
C LEU A 105 -14.73 -1.66 -3.77
N ILE A 106 -13.45 -1.52 -3.45
CA ILE A 106 -12.95 -0.59 -2.44
C ILE A 106 -12.50 0.70 -3.09
N THR A 107 -13.03 1.83 -2.64
CA THR A 107 -12.72 3.15 -3.22
C THR A 107 -11.36 3.67 -2.76
N SER A 108 -10.76 4.59 -3.52
CA SER A 108 -9.49 5.22 -3.14
C SER A 108 -9.58 5.89 -1.76
N LYS A 109 -10.72 6.53 -1.45
CA LYS A 109 -10.94 7.20 -0.15
C LYS A 109 -10.96 6.21 1.01
N GLU A 110 -11.52 5.02 0.81
CA GLU A 110 -11.53 3.97 1.83
C GLU A 110 -10.13 3.39 2.04
N LEU A 111 -9.38 3.19 0.95
CA LEU A 111 -7.96 2.81 1.02
C LEU A 111 -7.14 3.84 1.80
N ASP A 112 -7.30 5.13 1.49
CA ASP A 112 -6.49 6.20 2.08
C ASP A 112 -6.85 6.48 3.55
N LYS A 113 -8.11 6.27 3.93
CA LYS A 113 -8.58 6.44 5.33
C LYS A 113 -8.20 5.28 6.24
N ASN A 114 -8.03 4.08 5.69
CA ASN A 114 -7.77 2.90 6.50
C ASN A 114 -6.25 2.69 6.64
N PRO A 115 -5.67 2.84 7.85
CA PRO A 115 -4.22 2.67 8.05
C PRO A 115 -3.73 1.24 7.81
N VAL A 116 -4.65 0.27 7.73
CA VAL A 116 -4.36 -1.14 7.44
C VAL A 116 -4.23 -1.40 5.94
N TYR A 117 -4.90 -0.61 5.10
CA TYR A 117 -4.89 -0.81 3.65
C TYR A 117 -3.67 -0.15 3.00
N LEU A 118 -3.31 -0.63 1.81
CA LEU A 118 -2.37 0.11 0.95
C LEU A 118 -3.03 1.40 0.49
N ASN A 119 -2.27 2.49 0.54
CA ASN A 119 -2.73 3.80 0.06
C ASN A 119 -2.97 3.75 -1.46
N SER A 120 -4.01 4.44 -1.93
CA SER A 120 -4.37 4.49 -3.35
C SER A 120 -3.25 5.00 -4.25
N HIS A 121 -2.36 5.85 -3.72
CA HIS A 121 -1.18 6.38 -4.40
C HIS A 121 -0.20 5.28 -4.84
N ILE A 122 -0.08 4.18 -4.08
CA ILE A 122 0.85 3.09 -4.39
C ILE A 122 0.47 2.44 -5.73
N PHE A 123 -0.81 2.12 -5.91
CA PHE A 123 -1.34 1.60 -7.17
C PHE A 123 -1.17 2.62 -8.31
N GLY A 124 -1.48 3.90 -8.05
CA GLY A 124 -1.32 4.95 -9.05
C GLY A 124 0.13 5.17 -9.50
N SER A 125 1.11 4.91 -8.64
CA SER A 125 2.53 5.10 -9.00
C SER A 125 3.02 4.14 -10.08
N LYS A 126 2.44 2.94 -10.17
CA LYS A 126 2.78 1.90 -11.16
C LYS A 126 1.88 1.97 -12.40
N PHE A 127 0.58 2.17 -12.19
CA PHE A 127 -0.41 2.15 -13.25
C PHE A 127 -0.78 3.54 -13.79
N GLY A 128 -0.11 4.60 -13.31
CA GLY A 128 -0.34 6.00 -13.67
C GLY A 128 -1.41 6.69 -12.82
N SER A 129 -2.53 6.01 -12.53
CA SER A 129 -3.51 6.47 -11.54
C SER A 129 -4.29 5.30 -10.94
N PHE A 130 -4.92 5.51 -9.79
CA PHE A 130 -5.82 4.51 -9.21
C PHE A 130 -7.01 4.19 -10.14
N GLY A 131 -7.46 5.16 -10.94
CA GLY A 131 -8.52 4.93 -11.92
C GLY A 131 -8.09 4.00 -13.06
N GLU A 132 -6.86 4.16 -13.57
CA GLU A 132 -6.29 3.27 -14.58
C GLU A 132 -6.08 1.86 -14.02
N PHE A 133 -5.57 1.79 -12.77
CA PHE A 133 -5.45 0.52 -12.06
C PHE A 133 -6.80 -0.23 -11.99
N LEU A 134 -7.88 0.47 -11.62
CA LEU A 134 -9.22 -0.14 -11.56
C LEU A 134 -9.72 -0.65 -12.90
N LYS A 135 -9.41 0.02 -14.02
CA LYS A 135 -9.78 -0.48 -15.35
C LYS A 135 -9.14 -1.84 -15.64
N VAL A 136 -7.89 -2.03 -15.21
CA VAL A 136 -7.19 -3.32 -15.33
C VAL A 136 -7.83 -4.35 -14.39
N THR A 137 -8.02 -4.00 -13.12
CA THR A 137 -8.57 -4.93 -12.10
C THR A 137 -9.99 -5.40 -12.43
N ILE A 138 -10.86 -4.52 -12.93
CA ILE A 138 -12.27 -4.85 -13.22
C ILE A 138 -12.39 -5.98 -14.25
N ASN A 139 -11.44 -6.06 -15.18
CA ASN A 139 -11.38 -7.06 -16.24
C ASN A 139 -10.60 -8.31 -15.86
N ASP A 140 -9.98 -8.35 -14.67
CA ASP A 140 -9.23 -9.52 -14.20
C ASP A 140 -10.16 -10.65 -13.76
N GLU A 141 -9.86 -11.87 -14.19
CA GLU A 141 -10.65 -13.08 -13.92
C GLU A 141 -10.67 -13.47 -12.44
N ARG A 142 -9.65 -13.09 -11.67
CA ARG A 142 -9.54 -13.38 -10.23
C ARG A 142 -10.56 -12.58 -9.40
N LEU A 143 -11.15 -11.54 -9.97
CA LEU A 143 -12.14 -10.69 -9.30
C LEU A 143 -13.55 -11.32 -9.38
N LYS A 144 -14.04 -11.83 -8.24
CA LYS A 144 -15.25 -12.65 -8.14
C LYS A 144 -16.51 -11.88 -7.70
N ILE A 145 -16.41 -10.56 -7.57
CA ILE A 145 -17.54 -9.72 -7.14
C ILE A 145 -18.60 -9.60 -8.25
N LYS A 146 -19.88 -9.59 -7.87
CA LYS A 146 -21.00 -9.40 -8.81
C LYS A 146 -21.19 -7.93 -9.19
N ASP A 147 -21.14 -7.04 -8.20
CA ASP A 147 -21.33 -5.60 -8.39
C ASP A 147 -20.00 -4.89 -8.65
N LYS A 148 -19.62 -4.77 -9.92
CA LYS A 148 -18.43 -4.03 -10.37
C LYS A 148 -18.70 -2.51 -10.53
N LYS A 149 -19.66 -1.95 -9.81
CA LYS A 149 -20.03 -0.53 -9.93
C LYS A 149 -18.95 0.37 -9.35
N CYS A 150 -18.15 0.97 -10.22
CA CYS A 150 -17.22 2.06 -9.89
C CYS A 150 -17.64 3.32 -10.65
N LYS A 151 -17.63 4.48 -9.97
CA LYS A 151 -17.69 5.78 -10.65
C LYS A 151 -16.34 6.03 -11.34
N ILE A 152 -16.14 5.41 -12.50
CA ILE A 152 -15.02 5.74 -13.38
C ILE A 152 -15.31 7.13 -13.95
N ARG A 153 -14.35 8.06 -13.86
CA ARG A 153 -14.49 9.35 -14.53
C ARG A 153 -14.48 9.10 -16.03
N THR A 154 -15.57 9.43 -16.70
CA THR A 154 -15.59 9.49 -18.17
C THR A 154 -14.74 10.67 -18.61
N GLU A 155 -13.88 10.42 -19.59
CA GLU A 155 -12.96 11.42 -20.09
C GLU A 155 -13.71 12.37 -21.02
N LYS A 156 -13.48 13.68 -20.87
CA LYS A 156 -14.13 14.68 -21.73
C LYS A 156 -13.58 14.68 -23.16
N TYR A 157 -12.32 14.28 -23.32
CA TYR A 157 -11.62 14.27 -24.61
C TYR A 157 -10.91 12.94 -24.81
N THR A 158 -11.08 12.36 -26.00
CA THR A 158 -10.34 11.15 -26.42
C THR A 158 -8.89 11.50 -26.76
N GLN A 159 -8.05 10.48 -26.92
CA GLN A 159 -6.65 10.70 -27.30
C GLN A 159 -6.54 11.27 -28.71
N GLU A 160 -7.40 10.82 -29.63
CA GLU A 160 -7.46 11.23 -31.03
C GLU A 160 -7.91 12.68 -31.16
N GLU A 161 -8.93 13.10 -30.41
CA GLU A 161 -9.39 14.50 -30.37
C GLU A 161 -8.27 15.44 -29.90
N LEU A 162 -7.52 15.04 -28.88
CA LEU A 162 -6.38 15.82 -28.40
C LEU A 162 -5.25 15.88 -29.44
N ALA A 163 -4.95 14.79 -30.14
CA ALA A 163 -3.97 14.80 -31.23
C ALA A 163 -4.42 15.72 -32.38
N TYR A 164 -5.71 15.68 -32.72
CA TYR A 164 -6.30 16.56 -33.74
C TYR A 164 -6.15 18.04 -33.38
N HIS A 165 -6.41 18.43 -32.12
CA HIS A 165 -6.21 19.81 -31.67
C HIS A 165 -4.74 20.28 -31.79
N ILE A 166 -3.77 19.39 -31.53
CA ILE A 166 -2.34 19.70 -31.68
C ILE A 166 -2.03 19.92 -33.17
N LYS A 167 -2.52 19.04 -34.05
CA LYS A 167 -2.32 19.16 -35.50
C LYS A 167 -2.89 20.47 -36.05
N GLN A 168 -4.13 20.82 -35.69
CA GLN A 168 -4.76 22.08 -36.09
C GLN A 168 -3.96 23.31 -35.65
N TYR A 169 -3.44 23.30 -34.42
CA TYR A 169 -2.57 24.36 -33.94
C TYR A 169 -1.29 24.49 -34.77
N LEU A 170 -0.61 23.37 -35.07
CA LEU A 170 0.62 23.35 -35.86
C LEU A 170 0.40 23.82 -37.31
N GLU A 171 -0.78 23.59 -37.87
CA GLU A 171 -1.17 24.07 -39.21
C GLU A 171 -1.48 25.58 -39.22
N SER A 172 -2.05 26.09 -38.12
CA SER A 172 -2.51 27.49 -38.03
C SER A 172 -1.44 28.51 -37.61
N GLU A 173 -0.40 28.07 -36.90
CA GLU A 173 0.53 28.97 -36.21
C GLU A 173 1.95 28.86 -36.76
N THR A 174 2.53 29.99 -37.18
CA THR A 174 3.90 30.04 -37.69
C THR A 174 4.96 30.02 -36.58
N ILE A 175 4.61 30.49 -35.37
CA ILE A 175 5.51 30.54 -34.22
C ILE A 175 5.04 29.56 -33.14
N ILE A 176 5.71 28.41 -33.08
CA ILE A 176 5.35 27.33 -32.16
C ILE A 176 6.01 27.55 -30.79
N THR A 177 5.22 28.03 -29.82
CA THR A 177 5.66 28.18 -28.44
C THR A 177 4.60 27.70 -27.46
N ILE A 178 4.99 27.44 -26.20
CA ILE A 178 4.03 27.08 -25.16
C ILE A 178 3.02 28.20 -24.89
N ARG A 179 3.41 29.46 -25.12
CA ARG A 179 2.56 30.63 -24.89
C ARG A 179 1.49 30.74 -25.99
N THR A 180 1.89 30.62 -27.25
CA THR A 180 0.97 30.64 -28.39
C THR A 180 0.01 29.45 -28.32
N PHE A 181 0.48 28.26 -27.96
CA PHE A 181 -0.40 27.10 -27.75
C PHE A 181 -1.42 27.31 -26.63
N LYS A 182 -1.00 27.83 -25.46
CA LYS A 182 -1.95 28.16 -24.37
C LYS A 182 -3.00 29.17 -24.81
N GLN A 183 -2.61 30.16 -25.62
CA GLN A 183 -3.54 31.15 -26.15
C GLN A 183 -4.54 30.50 -27.12
N TYR A 184 -4.07 29.68 -28.05
CA TYR A 184 -4.91 28.91 -28.97
C TYR A 184 -5.95 28.06 -28.22
N LEU A 185 -5.52 27.32 -27.19
CA LEU A 185 -6.42 26.51 -26.37
C LEU A 185 -7.49 27.35 -25.68
N LYS A 186 -7.13 28.56 -25.21
CA LYS A 186 -8.05 29.48 -24.55
C LYS A 186 -9.09 30.06 -25.52
N VAL A 187 -8.66 30.51 -26.69
CA VAL A 187 -9.53 31.09 -27.74
C VAL A 187 -10.55 30.05 -28.21
N ASN A 188 -10.10 28.81 -28.45
CA ASN A 188 -10.95 27.72 -28.92
C ASN A 188 -11.71 26.99 -27.80
N LYS A 189 -11.62 27.45 -26.54
CA LYS A 189 -12.26 26.84 -25.36
C LYS A 189 -11.95 25.34 -25.20
N LEU A 190 -10.72 24.94 -25.53
CA LEU A 190 -10.25 23.55 -25.51
C LEU A 190 -9.74 23.11 -24.13
N ALA A 191 -9.25 21.87 -24.05
CA ALA A 191 -8.68 21.33 -22.82
C ALA A 191 -7.45 22.14 -22.34
N SER A 192 -7.14 22.04 -21.05
CA SER A 192 -5.91 22.65 -20.51
C SER A 192 -4.67 21.94 -21.06
N ILE A 193 -3.54 22.64 -21.18
CA ILE A 193 -2.27 22.03 -21.60
C ILE A 193 -1.87 20.80 -20.76
N ASN A 194 -2.22 20.78 -19.46
CA ASN A 194 -1.94 19.65 -18.58
C ASN A 194 -2.74 18.41 -18.97
N THR A 195 -3.94 18.57 -19.53
CA THR A 195 -4.74 17.46 -20.05
C THR A 195 -4.00 16.75 -21.18
N TYR A 196 -3.40 17.51 -22.10
CA TYR A 196 -2.57 16.95 -23.19
C TYR A 196 -1.32 16.26 -22.66
N LYS A 197 -0.56 16.94 -21.78
CA LYS A 197 0.66 16.36 -21.19
C LYS A 197 0.40 15.06 -20.45
N ASN A 198 -0.67 15.03 -19.64
CA ASN A 198 -1.05 13.84 -18.89
C ASN A 198 -1.50 12.71 -19.82
N ARG A 199 -2.28 13.02 -20.86
CA ARG A 199 -2.74 12.02 -21.84
C ARG A 199 -1.59 11.33 -22.54
N PHE A 200 -0.66 12.12 -23.08
CA PHE A 200 0.46 11.62 -23.87
C PHE A 200 1.71 11.31 -23.04
N ARG A 201 1.62 11.40 -21.71
CA ARG A 201 2.71 11.17 -20.77
C ARG A 201 3.98 11.97 -21.08
N THR A 202 3.82 13.19 -21.59
CA THR A 202 4.93 14.08 -21.95
C THR A 202 5.31 15.01 -20.82
N ARG A 203 6.61 15.24 -20.63
CA ARG A 203 7.14 16.13 -19.58
C ARG A 203 7.26 17.57 -20.10
N SER A 204 7.67 17.71 -21.35
CA SER A 204 7.91 19.00 -21.99
C SER A 204 6.91 19.32 -23.11
N PHE A 205 6.72 20.61 -23.40
CA PHE A 205 5.92 21.02 -24.58
C PHE A 205 6.58 20.58 -25.89
N LYS A 206 7.91 20.49 -25.92
CA LYS A 206 8.68 20.02 -27.07
C LYS A 206 8.43 18.55 -27.40
N GLU A 207 8.21 17.71 -26.39
CA GLU A 207 7.74 16.34 -26.59
C GLU A 207 6.29 16.32 -27.10
N LEU A 208 5.44 17.17 -26.54
CA LEU A 208 4.01 17.17 -26.86
C LEU A 208 3.69 17.46 -28.33
N ILE A 209 4.40 18.40 -28.95
CA ILE A 209 4.19 18.76 -30.36
C ILE A 209 4.69 17.70 -31.36
N LYS A 210 5.33 16.63 -30.88
CA LYS A 210 5.83 15.52 -31.71
C LYS A 210 4.92 14.29 -31.69
N VAL A 211 3.86 14.34 -30.87
CA VAL A 211 2.87 13.27 -30.75
C VAL A 211 1.87 13.37 -31.89
#